data_AF-A0A534L439-F1
#
_entry.id   AF-A0A534L439-F1
#
_cell.length_a   1.000
_cell.length_b   1.000
_cell.length_c   1.000
_cell.angle_alpha   90.00
_cell.angle_beta   90.00
_cell.angle_gamma   90.00
#
_symmetry.space_group_name_H-M   'P 1'
#
loop_
_entity.id
_entity.type
_entity.pdbx_description
1 polymer ?
#
loop_
_entity_poly.entity_id
_entity_poly.type
_entity_poly.pdbx_seq_one_letter_code
_entity_poly.pdbx_strand_id
1 'polypeptide(L)'
;MSVIGILFFPFLCIGIPLMIVGVILIVAEGGQVTKSRPMMYPGYLAPYGYPPYAPPPPAGPPAPAPRDAGQPPASGSGRFCTNCGSPVATGISFCPNCGTRVAT
;
A
#
# COMPACT_ATOMS: atom_id res chain seq x y z
N MET A 1 25.32 -44.92 23.54
CA MET A 1 24.50 -44.41 24.67
C MET A 1 25.13 -43.19 25.35
N SER A 2 26.45 -43.18 25.65
CA SER A 2 27.09 -42.05 26.37
C SER A 2 27.16 -40.74 25.58
N VAL A 3 27.57 -40.76 24.30
CA VAL A 3 27.73 -39.54 23.48
C VAL A 3 26.38 -38.85 23.21
N ILE A 4 25.35 -39.65 22.95
CA ILE A 4 23.99 -39.13 22.77
C ILE A 4 23.52 -38.52 24.08
N GLY A 5 23.74 -39.17 25.23
CA GLY A 5 23.40 -38.61 26.55
C GLY A 5 24.13 -37.30 26.86
N ILE A 6 25.43 -37.20 26.56
CA ILE A 6 26.24 -36.00 26.83
C ILE A 6 25.83 -34.82 25.93
N LEU A 7 25.31 -35.07 24.73
CA LEU A 7 24.79 -34.00 23.86
C LEU A 7 23.33 -33.68 24.19
N PHE A 8 22.51 -34.69 24.47
CA PHE A 8 21.09 -34.47 24.76
C PHE A 8 20.87 -33.84 26.13
N PHE A 9 21.62 -34.25 27.15
CA PHE A 9 21.47 -33.78 28.51
C PHE A 9 21.66 -32.26 28.67
N PRO A 10 22.73 -31.61 28.15
CA PRO A 10 22.87 -30.16 28.25
C PRO A 10 21.87 -29.43 27.35
N PHE A 11 21.55 -29.95 26.17
CA PHE A 11 20.52 -29.35 25.32
C PHE A 11 19.13 -29.43 25.96
N LEU A 12 18.84 -30.48 26.72
CA LEU A 12 17.57 -30.65 27.42
C LEU A 12 17.57 -29.83 28.73
N CYS A 13 18.65 -29.83 29.50
CA CYS A 13 18.79 -29.04 30.72
C CYS A 13 18.91 -27.53 30.50
N ILE A 14 19.49 -27.07 29.38
CA ILE A 14 19.68 -25.63 29.10
C ILE A 14 18.65 -25.15 28.07
N GLY A 15 18.34 -25.97 27.08
CA GLY A 15 17.37 -25.64 26.04
C GLY A 15 15.94 -25.59 26.56
N ILE A 16 15.47 -26.57 27.34
CA ILE A 16 14.11 -26.54 27.91
C ILE A 16 13.87 -25.28 28.76
N PRO A 17 14.71 -24.89 29.74
CA PRO A 17 14.46 -23.69 30.52
C PRO A 17 14.57 -22.42 29.68
N LEU A 18 15.47 -22.33 28.70
CA LEU A 18 15.51 -21.18 27.79
C LEU A 18 14.23 -21.08 26.94
N MET A 19 13.70 -22.21 26.47
CA MET A 19 12.46 -22.26 25.72
C MET A 19 11.28 -21.81 26.60
N ILE A 20 11.21 -22.32 27.83
CA ILE A 20 10.17 -21.96 28.80
C ILE A 20 10.24 -20.47 29.15
N VAL A 21 11.42 -19.94 29.49
CA VAL A 21 11.60 -18.51 29.79
C VAL A 21 11.22 -17.66 28.56
N GLY A 22 11.66 -18.06 27.36
CA GLY A 22 11.28 -17.38 26.12
C GLY A 22 9.77 -17.33 25.90
N VAL A 23 9.06 -18.46 26.12
CA VAL A 23 7.59 -18.51 26.02
C VAL A 23 6.93 -17.68 27.10
N ILE A 24 7.41 -17.73 28.34
CA ILE A 24 6.88 -16.93 29.45
C ILE A 24 7.03 -15.44 29.14
N LEU A 25 8.17 -14.99 28.62
CA LEU A 25 8.33 -13.60 28.19
C LEU A 25 7.36 -13.28 27.05
N ILE A 26 7.21 -14.13 26.03
CA ILE A 26 6.25 -13.84 24.93
C ILE A 26 4.81 -13.69 25.46
N VAL A 27 4.42 -14.49 26.45
CA VAL A 27 3.07 -14.48 27.03
C VAL A 27 2.88 -13.34 28.04
N ALA A 28 3.86 -13.09 28.90
CA ALA A 28 3.82 -12.01 29.89
C ALA A 28 3.88 -10.63 29.23
N GLU A 29 4.69 -10.50 28.18
CA GLU A 29 4.85 -9.31 27.35
C GLU A 29 3.79 -9.28 26.22
N GLY A 30 2.61 -9.88 26.41
CA GLY A 30 1.45 -9.65 25.54
C GLY A 30 1.69 -9.73 24.02
N GLY A 31 2.30 -10.80 23.52
CA GLY A 31 2.02 -11.35 22.18
C GLY A 31 1.88 -10.40 20.97
N GLN A 32 2.79 -9.43 20.79
CA GLN A 32 2.87 -8.63 19.55
C GLN A 32 3.88 -9.18 18.52
N VAL A 33 4.38 -10.41 18.68
CA VAL A 33 5.42 -10.96 17.78
C VAL A 33 4.86 -11.53 16.46
N THR A 34 3.55 -11.78 16.34
CA THR A 34 2.95 -12.39 15.13
C THR A 34 2.01 -11.51 14.32
N LYS A 35 1.84 -10.24 14.69
CA LYS A 35 1.28 -9.25 13.75
C LYS A 35 2.32 -8.20 13.51
N SER A 36 3.09 -8.39 12.43
CA SER A 36 3.63 -7.28 11.67
C SER A 36 2.47 -6.33 11.41
N ARG A 37 2.32 -5.32 12.27
CA ARG A 37 1.48 -4.17 11.98
C ARG A 37 2.15 -3.57 10.75
N PRO A 38 1.55 -3.60 9.53
CA PRO A 38 2.02 -2.69 8.51
C PRO A 38 1.96 -1.32 9.16
N MET A 39 3.07 -0.58 9.05
CA MET A 39 3.26 0.78 9.57
C MET A 39 1.93 1.57 9.53
N MET A 40 1.17 1.53 10.62
CA MET A 40 0.04 2.43 10.79
C MET A 40 0.71 3.73 11.24
N TYR A 41 0.82 4.67 10.31
CA TYR A 41 1.41 5.98 10.52
C TYR A 41 0.94 6.56 11.88
N PRO A 42 1.84 6.75 12.87
CA PRO A 42 1.48 7.32 14.16
C PRO A 42 1.28 8.82 14.00
N GLY A 43 0.12 9.21 13.48
CA GLY A 43 -0.19 10.62 13.22
C GLY A 43 -1.64 10.93 12.87
N TYR A 44 -2.56 9.97 12.98
CA TYR A 44 -4.00 10.25 12.84
C TYR A 44 -4.75 9.82 14.10
N LEU A 45 -4.42 10.46 15.23
CA LEU A 45 -5.36 10.58 16.34
C LEU A 45 -6.40 11.59 15.90
N ALA A 46 -7.48 11.12 15.26
CA ALA A 46 -8.64 11.96 15.00
C ALA A 46 -9.22 12.39 16.37
N PRO A 47 -9.27 13.69 16.70
CA PRO A 47 -9.82 14.17 17.97
C PRO A 47 -11.34 14.00 18.09
N TYR A 48 -11.99 13.50 17.04
CA TYR A 48 -13.45 13.52 16.91
C TYR A 48 -13.95 12.08 16.93
N GLY A 49 -14.50 11.67 18.07
CA GLY A 49 -15.32 10.47 18.15
C GLY A 49 -16.51 10.62 17.22
N TYR A 50 -16.56 9.82 16.16
CA TYR A 50 -17.73 9.77 15.30
C TYR A 50 -18.92 9.25 16.13
N PRO A 51 -20.03 10.02 16.25
CA PRO A 51 -21.24 9.47 16.82
C PRO A 51 -21.76 8.36 15.88
N PRO A 52 -22.43 7.34 16.43
CA PRO A 52 -23.03 6.29 15.61
C PRO A 52 -24.11 6.94 14.73
N TYR A 53 -23.80 7.04 13.43
CA TYR A 53 -24.68 7.44 12.32
C TYR A 53 -25.29 8.85 12.44
N ALA A 54 -24.51 9.87 12.09
CA ALA A 54 -25.11 11.11 11.60
C ALA A 54 -25.71 10.85 10.20
N PRO A 55 -26.94 11.29 9.90
CA PRO A 55 -27.45 11.25 8.53
C PRO A 55 -26.49 12.00 7.60
N PRO A 56 -26.31 11.54 6.34
CA PRO A 56 -25.42 12.20 5.40
C PRO A 56 -25.82 13.69 5.31
N PRO A 57 -24.84 14.62 5.37
CA PRO A 57 -25.14 16.03 5.26
C PRO A 57 -25.92 16.27 3.96
N PRO A 58 -26.91 17.19 3.95
CA PRO A 58 -27.63 17.54 2.74
C PRO A 58 -26.64 17.80 1.61
N ALA A 59 -26.96 17.35 0.39
CA ALA A 59 -26.13 17.62 -0.78
C ALA A 59 -25.86 19.12 -0.83
N GLY A 60 -24.63 19.51 -0.50
CA GLY A 60 -24.21 20.89 -0.60
C GLY A 60 -24.37 21.37 -2.04
N PRO A 61 -24.36 22.69 -2.27
CA PRO A 61 -24.29 23.19 -3.64
C PRO A 61 -23.13 22.48 -4.37
N PRO A 62 -23.32 22.11 -5.65
CA PRO A 62 -22.32 21.37 -6.40
C PRO A 62 -20.98 22.07 -6.25
N ALA A 63 -19.99 21.35 -5.75
CA ALA A 63 -18.64 21.88 -5.59
C ALA A 63 -18.22 22.51 -6.93
N PRO A 64 -17.60 23.71 -6.93
CA PRO A 64 -17.13 24.31 -8.16
C PRO A 64 -16.21 23.31 -8.86
N ALA A 65 -16.60 22.88 -10.06
CA ALA A 65 -15.84 21.91 -10.84
C ALA A 65 -14.36 22.35 -10.90
N PRO A 66 -13.39 21.44 -10.71
CA PRO A 66 -11.98 21.75 -10.92
C PRO A 66 -11.81 22.17 -12.37
N ARG A 67 -11.66 23.48 -12.59
CA ARG A 67 -11.28 24.00 -13.89
C ARG A 67 -9.76 23.95 -13.89
N ASP A 68 -9.21 23.11 -14.77
CA ASP A 68 -7.82 23.16 -15.24
C ASP A 68 -6.73 22.41 -14.46
N ALA A 69 -7.08 21.49 -13.54
CA ALA A 69 -6.12 20.53 -12.99
C ALA A 69 -6.40 19.11 -13.50
N GLY A 70 -5.94 18.83 -14.73
CA GLY A 70 -5.80 17.46 -15.22
C GLY A 70 -6.95 16.92 -16.06
N GLN A 71 -7.36 17.63 -17.11
CA GLN A 71 -7.98 16.95 -18.25
C GLN A 71 -6.81 16.43 -19.14
N PRO A 72 -6.58 15.11 -19.26
CA PRO A 72 -5.78 14.58 -20.37
C PRO A 72 -6.37 15.13 -21.68
N PRO A 73 -5.57 15.49 -22.70
CA PRO A 73 -6.11 16.02 -23.95
C PRO A 73 -7.14 15.02 -24.50
N ALA A 74 -8.41 15.39 -24.33
CA ALA A 74 -9.53 14.54 -24.65
C ALA A 74 -9.52 14.29 -26.16
N SER A 75 -9.51 13.01 -26.48
CA SER A 75 -9.61 12.41 -27.81
C SER A 75 -10.62 13.13 -28.71
N GLY A 76 -10.32 13.17 -30.03
CA GLY A 76 -11.42 13.03 -30.98
C GLY A 76 -11.35 13.70 -32.33
N SER A 77 -10.31 14.45 -32.67
CA SER A 77 -10.16 14.95 -34.05
C SER A 77 -8.70 15.27 -34.36
N GLY A 78 -7.87 14.23 -34.42
CA GLY A 78 -6.43 14.34 -34.64
C GLY A 78 -5.91 13.18 -35.49
N ARG A 79 -4.85 13.47 -36.26
CA ARG A 79 -4.32 12.63 -37.34
C ARG A 79 -3.89 11.24 -36.84
N PHE A 80 -3.78 10.28 -37.76
CA PHE A 80 -3.21 8.97 -37.44
C PHE A 80 -1.69 9.01 -37.42
N CYS A 81 -1.08 8.31 -36.48
CA CYS A 81 0.36 8.13 -36.45
C CYS A 81 0.81 7.37 -37.71
N THR A 82 1.76 7.93 -38.46
CA THR A 82 2.30 7.28 -39.68
C THR A 82 3.12 6.03 -39.41
N ASN A 83 3.55 5.81 -38.16
CA ASN A 83 4.35 4.65 -37.79
C ASN A 83 3.50 3.46 -37.30
N CYS A 84 2.48 3.70 -36.47
CA CYS A 84 1.68 2.63 -35.84
C CYS A 84 0.18 2.67 -36.19
N GLY A 85 -0.28 3.69 -36.90
CA GLY A 85 -1.69 3.84 -37.29
C GLY A 85 -2.65 4.24 -36.17
N SER A 86 -2.19 4.38 -34.93
CA SER A 86 -3.06 4.80 -33.82
C SER A 86 -3.50 6.27 -33.97
N PRO A 87 -4.72 6.62 -33.52
CA PRO A 87 -5.19 8.00 -33.54
C PRO A 87 -4.37 8.84 -32.53
N VAL A 88 -3.86 9.98 -32.97
CA VAL A 88 -3.07 10.90 -32.13
C VAL A 88 -3.76 12.26 -32.08
N ALA A 89 -3.88 12.83 -30.87
CA ALA A 89 -4.45 14.16 -30.70
C ALA A 89 -3.55 15.24 -31.34
N THR A 90 -4.15 16.27 -31.89
CA THR A 90 -3.44 17.41 -32.50
C THR A 90 -2.67 18.18 -31.42
N GLY A 91 -1.41 18.53 -31.69
CA GLY A 91 -0.55 19.28 -30.76
C GLY A 91 0.32 18.44 -29.83
N ILE A 92 0.34 17.10 -29.99
CA ILE A 92 1.22 16.21 -29.23
C ILE A 92 2.48 15.91 -30.06
N SER A 93 3.66 16.04 -29.44
CA SER A 93 4.95 15.85 -30.10
C SER A 93 5.36 14.38 -30.26
N PHE A 94 4.76 13.47 -29.48
CA PHE A 94 5.08 12.04 -29.45
C PHE A 94 3.82 11.18 -29.41
N CYS A 95 3.83 10.06 -30.11
CA CYS A 95 2.69 9.15 -30.10
C CYS A 95 2.65 8.43 -28.75
N PRO A 96 1.53 8.49 -27.99
CA PRO A 96 1.43 7.81 -26.70
C PRO A 96 1.40 6.28 -26.82
N ASN A 97 1.13 5.75 -28.02
CA ASN A 97 1.03 4.30 -28.24
C ASN A 97 2.36 3.65 -28.65
N CYS A 98 3.20 4.34 -29.44
CA CYS A 98 4.46 3.77 -29.94
C CYS A 98 5.71 4.59 -29.60
N GLY A 99 5.57 5.77 -29.00
CA GLY A 99 6.68 6.64 -28.63
C GLY A 99 7.35 7.37 -29.79
N THR A 100 6.96 7.11 -31.05
CA THR A 100 7.51 7.81 -32.22
C THR A 100 7.13 9.29 -32.19
N ARG A 101 8.07 10.18 -32.52
CA ARG A 101 7.81 11.61 -32.66
C ARG A 101 6.80 11.85 -33.78
N VAL A 102 5.71 12.56 -33.47
CA VAL A 102 4.69 12.93 -34.45
C VAL A 102 5.05 14.34 -34.92
N ALA A 103 5.57 14.45 -36.14
CA ALA A 103 5.78 15.75 -36.76
C ALA A 103 4.41 16.39 -37.01
N THR A 104 4.20 17.58 -36.43
CA THR A 104 3.01 18.42 -36.58
C THR A 104 2.66 18.68 -38.03
#